data_AF-A0A136M0Y0-F1
#
_entry.id   AF-A0A136M0Y0-F1
#
_cell.length_a   1.000
_cell.length_b   1.000
_cell.length_c   1.000
_cell.angle_alpha   90.00
_cell.angle_beta   90.00
_cell.angle_gamma   90.00
#
_symmetry.space_group_name_H-M   'P 1'
#
loop_
_entity.id
_entity.type
_entity.pdbx_description
1 polymer ?
#
loop_
_entity_poly.entity_id
_entity_poly.type
_entity_poly.pdbx_seq_one_letter_code
_entity_poly.pdbx_strand_id
1 'polypeptide(L)'
;MWRRQRERYTPKKGASLVTWSVVHVAPTGFEKYLPYVMGIVEFEDKTRLTVQIVDCDPLSLAAGIMLEPVFRQVYADDDDGILHYSVKYRPLQ
;
A
#
# COMPACT_ATOMS: atom_id res chain seq x y z
N MET A 1 9.85 -19.57 -24.55
CA MET A 1 9.46 -20.55 -23.51
C MET A 1 9.15 -19.79 -22.21
N TRP A 2 8.00 -19.08 -22.17
CA TRP A 2 7.57 -18.25 -21.03
C TRP A 2 6.06 -18.47 -20.81
N ARG A 3 5.67 -19.68 -20.39
CA ARG A 3 4.27 -20.02 -20.05
C ARG A 3 4.24 -20.87 -18.79
N ARG A 4 4.73 -20.27 -17.71
CA ARG A 4 4.61 -20.69 -16.31
C ARG A 4 4.92 -19.39 -15.58
N GLN A 5 4.09 -18.80 -14.74
CA GLN A 5 3.02 -19.30 -13.91
C GLN A 5 2.50 -18.04 -13.19
N ARG A 6 1.22 -17.94 -12.87
CA ARG A 6 0.75 -17.18 -11.69
C ARG A 6 -0.71 -17.53 -11.47
N GLU A 7 -0.94 -18.44 -10.53
CA GLU A 7 -2.25 -18.50 -9.89
C GLU A 7 -2.58 -17.11 -9.36
N ARG A 8 -3.80 -16.67 -9.60
CA ARG A 8 -4.27 -15.34 -9.23
C ARG A 8 -4.44 -15.28 -7.72
N TYR A 9 -3.40 -14.87 -7.00
CA TYR A 9 -3.49 -14.61 -5.57
C TYR A 9 -4.44 -13.43 -5.33
N THR A 10 -5.52 -13.69 -4.60
CA THR A 10 -6.47 -12.67 -4.18
C THR A 10 -6.19 -12.43 -2.69
N PRO A 11 -5.72 -11.23 -2.28
CA PRO A 11 -5.50 -10.93 -0.88
C PRO A 11 -6.78 -11.20 -0.09
N LYS A 12 -6.69 -12.04 0.94
CA LYS A 12 -7.84 -12.37 1.78
C LYS A 12 -8.14 -11.23 2.76
N LYS A 13 -9.32 -11.29 3.39
CA LYS A 13 -9.74 -10.31 4.39
C LYS A 13 -8.76 -10.29 5.57
N GLY A 14 -8.68 -9.14 6.24
CA GLY A 14 -7.85 -8.94 7.42
C GLY A 14 -6.37 -8.71 7.07
N ALA A 15 -5.95 -7.45 7.07
CA ALA A 15 -4.54 -7.07 6.95
C ALA A 15 -4.08 -6.47 8.28
N SER A 16 -3.16 -7.13 8.98
CA SER A 16 -2.60 -6.64 10.24
C SER A 16 -1.24 -5.99 9.99
N LEU A 17 -1.00 -4.80 10.55
CA LEU A 17 0.27 -4.10 10.40
C LEU A 17 1.40 -4.83 11.14
N VAL A 18 2.45 -5.24 10.44
CA VAL A 18 3.64 -5.86 11.04
C VAL A 18 4.65 -4.81 11.46
N THR A 19 4.96 -3.89 10.54
CA THR A 19 5.93 -2.81 10.75
C THR A 19 5.75 -1.72 9.70
N TRP A 20 6.24 -0.52 9.97
CA TRP A 20 6.18 0.62 9.06
C TRP A 20 7.41 1.50 9.14
N SER A 21 7.58 2.33 8.11
CA SER A 21 8.57 3.40 8.05
C SER A 21 7.97 4.62 7.35
N VAL A 22 8.43 5.80 7.74
CA VAL A 22 8.02 7.06 7.14
C VAL A 22 9.11 7.55 6.19
N VAL A 23 8.76 7.63 4.92
CA VAL A 23 9.66 8.13 3.88
C VAL A 23 9.57 9.64 3.83
N HIS A 24 10.68 10.29 4.17
CA HIS A 24 10.83 11.75 4.17
C HIS A 24 11.56 12.29 2.94
N VAL A 25 12.28 11.41 2.21
CA VAL A 25 13.00 11.74 0.97
C VAL A 25 12.54 10.75 -0.09
N ALA A 26 11.85 11.26 -1.10
CA ALA A 26 11.22 10.43 -2.13
C ALA A 26 12.14 10.22 -3.33
N PRO A 27 11.99 9.09 -4.05
CA PRO A 27 12.50 8.97 -5.40
C PRO A 27 11.76 9.92 -6.34
N THR A 28 12.36 10.19 -7.50
CA THR A 28 11.77 11.04 -8.53
C THR A 28 10.38 10.57 -8.96
N GLY A 29 9.42 11.49 -8.98
CA GLY A 29 8.01 11.24 -9.32
C GLY A 29 7.10 10.92 -8.13
N PHE A 30 7.66 10.77 -6.92
CA PHE A 30 6.92 10.50 -5.69
C PHE A 30 6.96 11.66 -4.68
N GLU A 31 7.54 12.80 -5.05
CA GLU A 31 7.71 13.97 -4.20
C GLU A 31 6.36 14.49 -3.67
N LYS A 32 5.31 14.41 -4.50
CA LYS A 32 3.96 14.85 -4.13
C LYS A 32 3.31 14.07 -2.99
N TYR A 33 3.89 12.93 -2.60
CA TYR A 33 3.39 12.13 -1.47
C TYR A 33 4.21 12.30 -0.21
N LEU A 34 5.28 13.11 -0.22
CA LEU A 34 6.08 13.28 0.98
C LEU A 34 5.32 14.04 2.08
N PRO A 35 5.46 13.63 3.34
CA PRO A 35 5.95 12.32 3.79
C PRO A 35 4.89 11.23 3.59
N TYR A 36 5.31 10.02 3.22
CA TYR A 36 4.39 8.86 3.10
C TYR A 36 4.84 7.67 3.94
N VAL A 37 3.86 6.85 4.34
CA VAL A 37 4.09 5.65 5.14
C VAL A 37 4.16 4.42 4.23
N MET A 38 5.26 3.68 4.36
CA MET A 38 5.40 2.33 3.82
C MET A 38 5.27 1.32 4.96
N GLY A 39 4.50 0.26 4.75
CA GLY A 39 4.30 -0.77 5.75
C GLY A 39 4.37 -2.18 5.18
N ILE A 40 4.63 -3.14 6.06
CA ILE A 40 4.44 -4.56 5.79
C ILE A 40 3.19 -5.00 6.52
N VAL A 41 2.26 -5.60 5.79
CA VAL A 41 1.02 -6.17 6.36
C VAL A 41 1.05 -7.68 6.27
N GLU A 42 0.47 -8.36 7.25
CA GLU A 42 0.26 -9.81 7.27
C GLU A 42 -1.23 -10.13 7.15
N PHE A 43 -1.57 -11.05 6.25
CA PHE A 43 -2.94 -11.56 6.09
C PHE A 43 -3.17 -12.82 6.92
N GLU A 44 -4.42 -13.25 7.04
CA GLU A 44 -4.80 -14.47 7.78
C GLU A 44 -4.02 -15.72 7.36
N ASP A 45 -3.69 -15.84 6.07
CA ASP A 45 -2.92 -16.96 5.49
C ASP A 45 -1.40 -16.85 5.68
N LYS A 46 -0.95 -15.88 6.50
CA LYS A 46 0.46 -15.56 6.77
C LYS A 46 1.24 -14.98 5.60
N THR A 47 0.59 -14.67 4.48
CA THR A 47 1.19 -13.91 3.40
C THR A 47 1.50 -12.50 3.88
N ARG A 48 2.63 -11.95 3.44
CA ARG A 48 3.02 -10.57 3.71
C ARG A 48 3.12 -9.75 2.44
N LEU A 49 2.61 -8.52 2.48
CA LEU A 49 2.74 -7.58 1.38
C LEU A 49 3.30 -6.26 1.86
N THR A 50 4.17 -5.67 1.04
CA THR A 50 4.60 -4.28 1.19
C THR A 50 3.56 -3.38 0.58
N VAL A 51 3.07 -2.41 1.34
CA VAL A 51 1.98 -1.52 0.95
C VAL A 51 2.26 -0.08 1.38
N GLN A 52 1.59 0.88 0.74
CA GLN A 52 1.49 2.23 1.27
C GLN A 52 0.31 2.31 2.24
N ILE A 53 0.54 2.94 3.39
CA ILE A 53 -0.50 3.24 4.38
C ILE A 53 -0.91 4.70 4.22
N VAL A 54 -2.21 4.95 4.14
CA VAL A 54 -2.81 6.29 3.94
C VAL A 54 -3.89 6.55 4.98
N ASP A 55 -4.36 7.79 5.04
CA ASP A 55 -5.39 8.28 5.99
C ASP A 55 -5.04 8.01 7.46
N CYS A 56 -3.76 8.13 7.81
CA CYS A 56 -3.30 7.93 9.18
C CYS A 56 -2.28 9.00 9.58
N ASP A 57 -2.22 9.30 10.88
CA ASP A 57 -1.06 9.91 11.49
C ASP A 57 0.02 8.81 11.67
N PRO A 58 1.25 8.97 11.12
CA PRO A 58 2.30 7.99 11.31
C PRO A 58 2.64 7.70 12.78
N LEU A 59 2.39 8.66 13.69
CA LEU A 59 2.63 8.52 15.12
C LEU A 59 1.56 7.69 15.83
N SER A 60 0.37 7.56 15.24
CA SER A 60 -0.72 6.74 15.80
C SER A 60 -0.65 5.28 15.35
N LEU A 61 0.28 4.91 14.46
CA LEU A 61 0.42 3.55 13.98
C LEU A 61 1.05 2.66 15.07
N ALA A 62 0.58 1.42 15.13
CA ALA A 62 1.11 0.39 16.01
C ALA A 62 1.11 -0.96 15.29
N ALA A 63 2.07 -1.83 15.63
CA ALA A 63 2.03 -3.20 15.15
C ALA A 63 0.77 -3.90 15.67
N GLY A 64 0.16 -4.73 14.83
CA GLY A 64 -1.08 -5.46 15.14
C GLY A 64 -2.36 -4.77 14.71
N ILE A 65 -2.36 -3.45 14.43
CA ILE A 65 -3.59 -2.76 14.02
C ILE A 65 -4.13 -3.35 12.71
N MET A 66 -5.45 -3.37 12.60
CA MET A 66 -6.12 -3.86 11.40
C MET A 66 -6.22 -2.73 10.37
N LEU A 67 -5.97 -3.08 9.13
CA LEU A 67 -6.05 -2.20 7.98
C LEU A 67 -7.05 -2.76 6.96
N GLU A 68 -7.65 -1.85 6.19
CA GLU A 68 -8.51 -2.19 5.06
C GLU A 68 -7.94 -1.65 3.74
N PRO A 69 -8.16 -2.36 2.61
CA PRO A 69 -7.71 -1.89 1.31
C PRO A 69 -8.58 -0.74 0.82
N VAL A 70 -7.94 0.27 0.22
CA VAL A 70 -8.59 1.41 -0.43
C VAL A 70 -8.06 1.61 -1.84
N PHE A 71 -8.95 1.96 -2.75
CA PHE A 71 -8.59 2.27 -4.13
C PHE A 71 -8.16 3.74 -4.23
N ARG A 72 -6.97 4.00 -4.79
CA ARG A 72 -6.41 5.35 -4.88
C ARG A 72 -5.83 5.60 -6.26
N GLN A 73 -6.09 6.79 -6.79
CA GLN A 73 -5.32 7.33 -7.89
C GLN A 73 -3.90 7.60 -7.37
N VAL A 74 -2.92 7.07 -8.10
CA VAL A 74 -1.51 7.33 -7.84
C VAL A 74 -1.17 8.58 -8.63
N TYR A 75 -0.96 8.47 -9.94
CA TYR A 75 -0.66 9.60 -10.79
C TYR A 75 -1.45 9.53 -12.09
N ALA A 76 -1.55 10.68 -12.75
CA ALA A 76 -1.95 10.77 -14.13
C ALA A 76 -0.65 10.99 -14.93
N ASP A 77 -0.59 10.45 -16.14
CA ASP A 77 0.31 10.98 -17.16
C ASP A 77 -0.16 12.41 -17.56
N ASP A 78 0.31 12.95 -18.68
CA ASP A 78 -0.09 14.27 -19.19
C ASP A 78 -1.62 14.39 -19.42
N ASP A 79 -2.12 15.56 -19.86
CA ASP A 79 -3.56 15.88 -19.91
C ASP A 79 -4.45 14.84 -20.65
N ASP A 80 -3.91 14.14 -21.65
CA ASP A 80 -4.58 13.06 -22.40
C ASP A 80 -4.10 11.64 -22.02
N GLY A 81 -3.40 11.53 -20.90
CA GLY A 81 -2.64 10.35 -20.48
C GLY A 81 -3.41 9.37 -19.58
N ILE A 82 -2.73 8.29 -19.17
CA ILE A 82 -3.36 7.21 -18.39
C ILE A 82 -3.46 7.62 -16.91
N LEU A 83 -4.65 7.38 -16.33
CA LEU A 83 -4.83 7.45 -14.88
C LEU A 83 -4.38 6.13 -14.25
N HIS A 84 -3.30 6.20 -13.47
CA HIS A 84 -2.78 5.07 -12.74
C HIS A 84 -3.46 4.96 -11.37
N TYR A 85 -4.07 3.80 -11.12
CA TYR A 85 -4.68 3.48 -9.84
C TYR A 85 -3.95 2.33 -9.16
N SER A 86 -3.98 2.33 -7.84
CA SER A 86 -3.43 1.25 -7.02
C SER A 86 -4.26 1.04 -5.76
N VAL A 87 -4.11 -0.14 -5.17
CA VAL A 87 -4.62 -0.45 -3.85
C VAL A 87 -3.60 0.02 -2.82
N LYS A 88 -4.08 0.83 -1.87
CA LYS A 88 -3.35 1.21 -0.65
C LYS A 88 -4.11 0.68 0.56
N TYR A 89 -3.59 0.88 1.76
CA TYR A 89 -4.23 0.44 2.99
C TYR A 89 -4.43 1.62 3.95
N ARG A 90 -5.50 1.61 4.74
CA ARG A 90 -5.71 2.57 5.83
C ARG A 90 -6.12 1.85 7.12
N PRO A 91 -5.88 2.42 8.31
CA PRO A 91 -6.42 1.89 9.55
C PRO A 91 -7.94 1.71 9.47
N LEU A 92 -8.43 0.58 9.97
CA LEU A 92 -9.87 0.36 10.17
C LEU A 92 -10.40 1.41 11.14
N GLN A 93 -11.53 2.02 10.77
CA GLN A 93 -12.26 2.96 11.62
C GLN A 93 -13.10 2.23 12.66
#